data_AF-A0A6P8XE12-F1
#
_entry.id   AF-A0A6P8XE12-F1
#
_cell.length_a   1.000
_cell.length_b   1.000
_cell.length_c   1.000
_cell.angle_alpha   90.00
_cell.angle_beta   90.00
_cell.angle_gamma   90.00
#
_symmetry.space_group_name_H-M   'P 1'
#
loop_
_entity.id
_entity.type
_entity.pdbx_description
1 polymer ?
#
loop_
_entity_poly.entity_id
_entity_poly.type
_entity_poly.pdbx_seq_one_letter_code
_entity_poly.pdbx_strand_id
1 'polypeptide(L)'
;MQLKILLLFLYGLHSTQNSKMTPEITKILMELNAKYATELNVFINFQEYYMDFQLLISPAIQLQTTTKKFRRFRLHDNFSHNALIIIAIRVPPLDPEVAYHLPYLLKELHELHIVFITDQDPQSWQQDLFRYCFQEGFINTLLIHQSNRDVFFYSYIPYPEMHIQKLSKLEEYFTRWQLLCNFHHYPVRTIANTNEPRKIQYVNRKGQLVHAGYIYNIFLEFTRRHNATLTLLPEIENDGAFPIAMAMLNNKEFDFVCYPTELTWNLPSTSPLYLLKDYIILPHSRPIASYLYFRKPFAWTVWLAVVATVAYGMIMLYACCGSARSEIGLYLLNSLCHVLYISQSRISVLNWQQLTIHIIMILTGFILTNSYLAMLSSMLTSGLFEPQLNTLEDLKHSPYPLLIDDYYIDYLKEAVSLPAEVKNRMCLDTVDGLNKARIGLNSSFMYVAYEDRMEGILYQQHLLKVPRFKKIPESLMTGLMAFPVAPSLPYLSMLNVYLRRIFECGIFAKMMSDSWMNAIESGIYKLMRSEGVEQKPYDLEFFYYAFALWAIGLTLAGLAFIFEMFIK
;
A
#
# COMPACT_ATOMS: atom_id res chain seq x y z
N MET A 1 7.19 -8.37 -36.27
CA MET A 1 5.82 -8.81 -35.91
C MET A 1 4.98 -9.29 -37.09
N GLN A 2 5.28 -8.90 -38.34
CA GLN A 2 4.52 -9.28 -39.55
C GLN A 2 4.79 -10.70 -40.10
N LEU A 3 5.82 -11.42 -39.65
CA LEU A 3 6.25 -12.67 -40.30
C LEU A 3 5.61 -13.96 -39.76
N LYS A 4 4.88 -13.92 -38.64
CA LYS A 4 4.26 -15.13 -38.03
C LYS A 4 2.83 -15.40 -38.48
N ILE A 5 2.19 -14.46 -39.17
CA ILE A 5 0.77 -14.55 -39.57
C ILE A 5 0.61 -15.33 -40.89
N LEU A 6 1.68 -15.50 -41.69
CA LEU A 6 1.57 -16.00 -43.07
C LEU A 6 1.61 -17.53 -43.24
N LEU A 7 1.82 -18.32 -42.18
CA LEU A 7 2.30 -19.72 -42.32
C LEU A 7 1.30 -20.83 -41.92
N LEU A 8 -0.01 -20.55 -41.91
CA LEU A 8 -1.03 -21.53 -41.49
C LEU A 8 -2.16 -21.79 -42.49
N PHE A 9 -1.97 -21.44 -43.76
CA PHE A 9 -2.87 -21.86 -44.84
C PHE A 9 -2.27 -23.09 -45.55
N LEU A 10 -2.89 -24.27 -45.40
CA LEU A 10 -2.95 -25.40 -46.36
C LEU A 10 -3.09 -26.75 -45.63
N TYR A 11 -4.26 -27.40 -45.67
CA TYR A 11 -4.53 -28.62 -46.46
C TYR A 11 -5.82 -29.35 -46.01
N GLY A 12 -6.65 -29.78 -46.98
CA GLY A 12 -7.44 -31.02 -46.87
C GLY A 12 -8.89 -30.99 -47.40
N LEU A 13 -9.12 -31.62 -48.57
CA LEU A 13 -10.41 -31.88 -49.22
C LEU A 13 -10.98 -33.27 -48.83
N HIS A 14 -12.25 -33.36 -48.40
CA HIS A 14 -13.28 -34.29 -48.92
C HIS A 14 -14.68 -34.04 -48.31
N SER A 15 -15.73 -34.34 -49.08
CA SER A 15 -17.13 -33.89 -48.88
C SER A 15 -18.00 -34.77 -47.98
N THR A 16 -18.98 -34.18 -47.28
CA THR A 16 -20.44 -34.40 -47.45
C THR A 16 -21.27 -33.54 -46.47
N GLN A 17 -22.32 -32.92 -47.02
CA GLN A 17 -23.50 -32.23 -46.42
C GLN A 17 -23.34 -31.07 -45.39
N ASN A 18 -23.57 -29.86 -45.94
CA ASN A 18 -24.40 -28.74 -45.46
C ASN A 18 -24.14 -28.05 -44.11
N SER A 19 -23.24 -27.05 -44.12
CA SER A 19 -23.59 -25.63 -43.92
C SER A 19 -22.42 -24.71 -44.34
N LYS A 20 -22.51 -24.07 -45.51
CA LYS A 20 -21.58 -22.99 -45.89
C LYS A 20 -21.96 -21.74 -45.09
N MET A 21 -20.97 -21.02 -44.56
CA MET A 21 -21.21 -19.70 -43.97
C MET A 21 -21.82 -18.81 -45.06
N THR A 22 -23.07 -18.38 -44.86
CA THR A 22 -23.78 -17.63 -45.90
C THR A 22 -23.23 -16.20 -45.99
N PRO A 23 -23.38 -15.54 -47.16
CA PRO A 23 -23.00 -14.14 -47.33
C PRO A 23 -23.60 -13.22 -46.26
N GLU A 24 -24.76 -13.59 -45.73
CA GLU A 24 -25.46 -12.88 -44.67
C GLU A 24 -24.74 -12.95 -43.32
N ILE A 25 -24.24 -14.12 -42.91
CA ILE A 25 -23.41 -14.25 -41.70
C ILE A 25 -22.12 -13.45 -41.85
N THR A 26 -21.48 -13.48 -43.02
CA THR A 26 -20.27 -12.70 -43.28
C THR A 26 -20.53 -11.20 -43.09
N LYS A 27 -21.67 -10.70 -43.60
CA LYS A 27 -22.08 -9.30 -43.42
C LYS A 27 -22.31 -8.96 -41.94
N ILE A 28 -22.96 -9.85 -41.19
CA ILE A 28 -23.17 -9.68 -39.75
C ILE A 28 -21.83 -9.59 -39.01
N LEU A 29 -20.88 -10.47 -39.31
CA LEU A 29 -19.55 -10.44 -38.67
C LEU A 29 -18.77 -9.17 -39.04
N MET A 30 -18.86 -8.68 -40.29
CA MET A 30 -18.28 -7.40 -40.67
C MET A 30 -18.87 -6.24 -39.87
N GLU A 31 -20.19 -6.24 -39.65
CA GLU A 31 -20.87 -5.23 -38.86
C GLU A 31 -20.44 -5.26 -37.39
N LEU A 32 -20.33 -6.46 -36.80
CA LEU A 32 -19.76 -6.66 -35.46
C LEU A 32 -18.32 -6.12 -35.39
N ASN A 33 -17.47 -6.47 -36.36
CA ASN A 33 -16.08 -6.04 -36.41
C ASN A 33 -15.94 -4.52 -36.53
N ALA A 34 -16.76 -3.89 -37.37
CA ALA A 34 -16.79 -2.44 -37.52
C ALA A 34 -17.27 -1.76 -36.23
N LYS A 35 -18.33 -2.30 -35.59
CA LYS A 35 -18.92 -1.73 -34.38
C LYS A 35 -17.98 -1.78 -33.17
N TYR A 36 -17.27 -2.90 -33.00
CA TYR A 36 -16.38 -3.14 -31.86
C TYR A 36 -14.91 -2.89 -32.17
N ALA A 37 -14.60 -2.30 -33.34
CA ALA A 37 -13.24 -2.04 -33.80
C ALA A 37 -12.33 -3.28 -33.67
N THR A 38 -12.84 -4.45 -34.08
CA THR A 38 -12.18 -5.73 -33.89
C THR A 38 -10.92 -5.83 -34.76
N GLU A 39 -9.81 -6.08 -34.09
CA GLU A 39 -8.49 -6.25 -34.70
C GLU A 39 -8.20 -7.71 -35.05
N LEU A 40 -8.89 -8.68 -34.42
CA LEU A 40 -8.66 -10.11 -34.63
C LEU A 40 -9.96 -10.92 -34.53
N ASN A 41 -10.21 -11.80 -35.50
CA ASN A 41 -11.26 -12.81 -35.42
C ASN A 41 -10.67 -14.17 -35.05
N VAL A 42 -11.24 -14.84 -34.04
CA VAL A 42 -10.80 -16.17 -33.60
C VAL A 42 -11.90 -17.17 -33.89
N PHE A 43 -11.69 -18.03 -34.86
CA PHE A 43 -12.65 -19.04 -35.31
C PHE A 43 -12.36 -20.40 -34.66
N ILE A 44 -13.33 -20.94 -33.94
CA ILE A 44 -13.25 -22.24 -33.27
C ILE A 44 -14.22 -23.22 -33.93
N ASN A 45 -13.74 -24.43 -34.28
CA ASN A 45 -14.52 -25.51 -34.93
C ASN A 45 -15.05 -25.21 -36.34
N PHE A 46 -14.42 -24.27 -37.05
CA PHE A 46 -14.61 -24.07 -38.48
C PHE A 46 -13.70 -25.01 -39.28
N GLN A 47 -14.10 -25.40 -40.50
CA GLN A 47 -13.28 -26.18 -41.45
C GLN A 47 -12.82 -25.26 -42.59
N GLU A 48 -11.58 -25.42 -43.07
CA GLU A 48 -10.95 -24.54 -44.08
C GLU A 48 -11.78 -24.40 -45.37
N TYR A 49 -12.52 -25.43 -45.78
CA TYR A 49 -13.29 -25.44 -47.03
C TYR A 49 -14.60 -24.61 -46.99
N TYR A 50 -14.98 -24.10 -45.82
CA TYR A 50 -16.31 -23.52 -45.58
C TYR A 50 -16.30 -22.00 -45.32
N MET A 51 -15.12 -21.37 -45.27
CA MET A 51 -14.97 -19.95 -45.01
C MET A 51 -14.14 -19.26 -46.07
N ASP A 52 -14.74 -18.27 -46.73
CA ASP A 52 -14.00 -17.35 -47.60
C ASP A 52 -13.44 -16.22 -46.74
N PHE A 53 -12.33 -16.50 -46.04
CA PHE A 53 -11.65 -15.54 -45.16
C PHE A 53 -11.24 -14.25 -45.88
N GLN A 54 -11.11 -14.28 -47.22
CA GLN A 54 -10.78 -13.10 -48.02
C GLN A 54 -11.86 -12.01 -47.94
N LEU A 55 -13.09 -12.38 -47.60
CA LEU A 55 -14.17 -11.42 -47.41
C LEU A 55 -13.98 -10.62 -46.12
N LEU A 56 -13.35 -11.17 -45.07
CA LEU A 56 -13.14 -10.46 -43.81
C LEU A 56 -11.91 -9.54 -43.91
N ILE A 57 -12.11 -8.25 -43.63
CA ILE A 57 -11.04 -7.24 -43.66
C ILE A 57 -10.06 -7.43 -42.48
N SER A 58 -10.56 -7.86 -41.32
CA SER A 58 -9.74 -8.09 -40.12
C SER A 58 -9.04 -9.45 -40.16
N PRO A 59 -7.79 -9.56 -39.67
CA PRO A 59 -7.06 -10.82 -39.64
C PRO A 59 -7.80 -11.88 -38.81
N ALA A 60 -7.64 -13.14 -39.22
CA ALA A 60 -8.34 -14.28 -38.63
C ALA A 60 -7.36 -15.37 -38.18
N ILE A 61 -7.65 -15.98 -37.04
CA ILE A 61 -6.98 -17.20 -36.56
C ILE A 61 -8.01 -18.30 -36.47
N GLN A 62 -7.64 -19.50 -36.93
CA GLN A 62 -8.48 -20.68 -36.83
C GLN A 62 -7.89 -21.65 -35.81
N LEU A 63 -8.73 -22.09 -34.88
CA LEU A 63 -8.39 -23.06 -33.85
C LEU A 63 -9.32 -24.27 -34.02
N GLN A 64 -8.73 -25.45 -34.14
CA GLN A 64 -9.45 -26.72 -34.16
C GLN A 64 -9.23 -27.46 -32.85
N THR A 65 -10.30 -28.00 -32.26
CA THR A 65 -10.29 -28.75 -31.00
C THR A 65 -9.38 -29.98 -31.03
N THR A 66 -9.20 -30.59 -32.20
CA THR A 66 -8.33 -31.76 -32.42
C THR A 66 -6.82 -31.44 -32.28
N THR A 67 -6.43 -30.17 -32.27
CA THR A 67 -5.01 -29.80 -32.25
C THR A 67 -4.48 -29.61 -30.83
N LYS A 68 -3.29 -30.18 -30.54
CA LYS A 68 -2.58 -29.96 -29.26
C LYS A 68 -2.31 -28.47 -28.97
N LYS A 69 -2.30 -27.62 -30.01
CA LYS A 69 -2.14 -26.16 -29.89
C LYS A 69 -3.33 -25.53 -29.18
N PHE A 70 -4.57 -25.88 -29.52
CA PHE A 70 -5.78 -25.34 -28.88
C PHE A 70 -5.74 -25.51 -27.36
N ARG A 71 -5.33 -26.69 -26.87
CA ARG A 71 -5.30 -27.04 -25.44
C ARG A 71 -4.31 -26.24 -24.59
N ARG A 72 -3.35 -25.54 -25.20
CA ARG A 72 -2.33 -24.75 -24.49
C ARG A 72 -2.31 -23.28 -24.88
N PHE A 73 -3.17 -22.90 -25.82
CA PHE A 73 -3.16 -21.57 -26.38
C PHE A 73 -3.96 -20.61 -25.49
N ARG A 74 -3.36 -19.46 -25.17
CA ARG A 74 -4.00 -18.33 -24.51
C ARG A 74 -3.96 -17.14 -25.46
N LEU A 75 -5.07 -16.42 -25.52
CA LEU A 75 -5.14 -15.21 -26.35
C LEU A 75 -4.36 -14.06 -25.73
N HIS A 76 -4.50 -13.90 -24.41
CA HIS A 76 -3.73 -12.96 -23.61
C HIS A 76 -2.22 -13.19 -23.82
N ASP A 77 -1.43 -12.11 -23.81
CA ASP A 77 0.01 -12.03 -24.12
C ASP A 77 0.41 -12.24 -25.60
N ASN A 78 -0.42 -12.92 -26.41
CA ASN A 78 -0.08 -13.23 -27.80
C ASN A 78 -0.76 -12.32 -28.83
N PHE A 79 -1.96 -11.81 -28.52
CA PHE A 79 -2.80 -11.08 -29.47
C PHE A 79 -3.55 -9.90 -28.82
N SER A 80 -4.24 -9.12 -29.66
CA SER A 80 -4.98 -7.92 -29.25
C SER A 80 -6.11 -8.22 -28.28
N HIS A 81 -6.40 -7.25 -27.40
CA HIS A 81 -7.57 -7.23 -26.51
C HIS A 81 -8.86 -6.87 -27.26
N ASN A 82 -8.77 -6.52 -28.56
CA ASN A 82 -9.91 -6.21 -29.42
C ASN A 82 -10.19 -7.39 -30.36
N ALA A 83 -10.64 -8.52 -29.81
CA ALA A 83 -10.89 -9.74 -30.57
C ALA A 83 -12.37 -10.18 -30.53
N LEU A 84 -12.84 -10.77 -31.63
CA LEU A 84 -14.17 -11.39 -31.72
C LEU A 84 -13.98 -12.91 -31.75
N ILE A 85 -14.58 -13.60 -30.79
CA ILE A 85 -14.50 -15.06 -30.67
C ILE A 85 -15.71 -15.65 -31.37
N ILE A 86 -15.50 -16.50 -32.36
CA ILE A 86 -16.57 -17.05 -33.21
C ILE A 86 -16.49 -18.57 -33.13
N ILE A 87 -17.58 -19.20 -32.72
CA ILE A 87 -17.64 -20.63 -32.40
C ILE A 87 -18.75 -21.29 -33.21
N ALA A 88 -18.41 -22.30 -34.01
CA ALA A 88 -19.40 -23.10 -34.73
C ALA A 88 -19.93 -24.25 -33.85
N ILE A 89 -21.25 -24.29 -33.62
CA ILE A 89 -21.96 -25.38 -32.97
C ILE A 89 -22.66 -26.21 -34.06
N ARG A 90 -22.01 -27.31 -34.47
CA ARG A 90 -22.51 -28.22 -35.51
C ARG A 90 -23.44 -29.29 -34.95
N VAL A 91 -23.07 -29.83 -33.80
CA VAL A 91 -23.84 -30.85 -33.09
C VAL A 91 -24.09 -30.28 -31.69
N PRO A 92 -25.34 -29.98 -31.32
CA PRO A 92 -25.66 -29.52 -29.97
C PRO A 92 -25.60 -30.70 -28.97
N PRO A 93 -25.28 -30.45 -27.70
CA PRO A 93 -24.91 -29.16 -27.08
C PRO A 93 -23.49 -28.70 -27.45
N LEU A 94 -22.97 -27.63 -26.83
CA LEU A 94 -21.60 -27.14 -27.07
C LEU A 94 -20.57 -28.27 -26.91
N ASP A 95 -19.63 -28.37 -27.85
CA ASP A 95 -18.54 -29.35 -27.82
C ASP A 95 -17.83 -29.33 -26.44
N PRO A 96 -17.78 -30.45 -25.69
CA PRO A 96 -17.18 -30.50 -24.37
C PRO A 96 -15.72 -30.04 -24.32
N GLU A 97 -14.94 -30.28 -25.38
CA GLU A 97 -13.55 -29.81 -25.44
C GLU A 97 -13.48 -28.28 -25.59
N VAL A 98 -14.41 -27.69 -26.34
CA VAL A 98 -14.53 -26.22 -26.43
C VAL A 98 -14.96 -25.66 -25.07
N ALA A 99 -15.99 -26.24 -24.45
CA ALA A 99 -16.49 -25.81 -23.15
C ALA A 99 -15.40 -25.85 -22.07
N TYR A 100 -14.56 -26.90 -22.07
CA TYR A 100 -13.46 -27.04 -21.10
C TYR A 100 -12.31 -26.05 -21.35
N HIS A 101 -11.96 -25.76 -22.61
CA HIS A 101 -10.78 -24.95 -22.95
C HIS A 101 -11.06 -23.46 -23.16
N LEU A 102 -12.31 -23.07 -23.45
CA LEU A 102 -12.66 -21.67 -23.72
C LEU A 102 -12.36 -20.73 -22.54
N PRO A 103 -12.64 -21.07 -21.26
CA PRO A 103 -12.27 -20.22 -20.12
C PRO A 103 -10.75 -20.05 -19.98
N TYR A 104 -9.98 -21.10 -20.29
CA TYR A 104 -8.52 -21.01 -20.30
C TYR A 104 -8.00 -20.15 -21.45
N LEU A 105 -8.59 -20.27 -22.64
CA LEU A 105 -8.23 -19.50 -23.83
C LEU A 105 -8.45 -18.00 -23.60
N LEU A 106 -9.58 -17.66 -22.95
CA LEU A 106 -10.04 -16.31 -22.67
C LEU A 106 -9.75 -15.86 -21.24
N LYS A 107 -8.80 -16.50 -20.56
CA LYS A 107 -8.38 -16.07 -19.22
C LYS A 107 -7.98 -14.59 -19.28
N GLU A 108 -8.51 -13.79 -18.35
CA GLU A 108 -8.37 -12.32 -18.28
C GLU A 108 -9.02 -11.53 -19.44
N LEU A 109 -9.69 -12.22 -20.37
CA LEU A 109 -10.37 -11.66 -21.55
C LEU A 109 -11.84 -12.09 -21.64
N HIS A 110 -12.47 -12.42 -20.51
CA HIS A 110 -13.86 -12.88 -20.42
C HIS A 110 -14.89 -11.84 -20.94
N GLU A 111 -14.47 -10.58 -21.09
CA GLU A 111 -15.28 -9.47 -21.59
C GLU A 111 -15.41 -9.42 -23.12
N LEU A 112 -14.62 -10.22 -23.84
CA LEU A 112 -14.68 -10.27 -25.30
C LEU A 112 -16.06 -10.74 -25.79
N HIS A 113 -16.43 -10.30 -26.99
CA HIS A 113 -17.65 -10.76 -27.64
C HIS A 113 -17.47 -12.18 -28.15
N ILE A 114 -18.40 -13.06 -27.78
CA ILE A 114 -18.44 -14.45 -28.23
C ILE A 114 -19.68 -14.65 -29.10
N VAL A 115 -19.49 -15.12 -30.32
CA VAL A 115 -20.54 -15.39 -31.29
C VAL A 115 -20.61 -16.89 -31.55
N PHE A 116 -21.68 -17.51 -31.10
CA PHE A 116 -22.01 -18.89 -31.43
C PHE A 116 -22.84 -18.93 -32.71
N ILE A 117 -22.50 -19.82 -33.63
CA ILE A 117 -23.20 -19.99 -34.91
C ILE A 117 -23.65 -21.43 -35.03
N THR A 118 -24.94 -21.65 -35.35
CA THR A 118 -25.51 -22.99 -35.50
C THR A 118 -26.55 -23.03 -36.62
N ASP A 119 -26.71 -24.19 -37.24
CA ASP A 119 -27.77 -24.52 -38.19
C ASP A 119 -28.88 -25.39 -37.57
N GLN A 120 -28.73 -25.76 -36.29
CA GLN A 120 -29.71 -26.54 -35.54
C GLN A 120 -30.61 -25.62 -34.71
N ASP A 121 -31.87 -26.03 -34.52
CA ASP A 121 -32.81 -25.29 -33.70
C ASP A 121 -32.29 -25.20 -32.24
N PRO A 122 -32.06 -23.99 -31.71
CA PRO A 122 -31.47 -23.81 -30.39
C PRO A 122 -32.47 -23.99 -29.23
N GLN A 123 -33.78 -24.07 -29.49
CA GLN A 123 -34.83 -24.08 -28.46
C GLN A 123 -34.59 -25.07 -27.32
N SER A 124 -34.09 -26.28 -27.63
CA SER A 124 -33.92 -27.36 -26.65
C SER A 124 -32.64 -27.30 -25.81
N TRP A 125 -31.63 -26.50 -26.19
CA TRP A 125 -30.30 -26.52 -25.57
C TRP A 125 -29.69 -25.12 -25.32
N GLN A 126 -30.28 -24.05 -25.83
CA GLN A 126 -29.79 -22.67 -25.62
C GLN A 126 -29.70 -22.28 -24.14
N GLN A 127 -30.58 -22.83 -23.30
CA GLN A 127 -30.56 -22.60 -21.84
C GLN A 127 -29.25 -23.10 -21.23
N ASP A 128 -28.80 -24.30 -21.63
CA ASP A 128 -27.56 -24.88 -21.13
C ASP A 128 -26.34 -24.13 -21.64
N LEU A 129 -26.37 -23.67 -22.90
CA LEU A 129 -25.31 -22.82 -23.46
C LEU A 129 -25.16 -21.52 -22.66
N PHE A 130 -26.25 -20.76 -22.50
CA PHE A 130 -26.16 -19.47 -21.81
C PHE A 130 -25.90 -19.61 -20.31
N ARG A 131 -26.36 -20.71 -19.68
CA ARG A 131 -26.01 -21.05 -18.30
C ARG A 131 -24.50 -21.28 -18.17
N TYR A 132 -23.91 -22.04 -19.08
CA TYR A 132 -22.46 -22.21 -19.15
C TYR A 132 -21.75 -20.87 -19.35
N CYS A 133 -22.23 -20.03 -20.27
CA CYS A 133 -21.65 -18.71 -20.51
C CYS A 133 -21.69 -17.83 -19.25
N PHE A 134 -22.80 -17.81 -18.52
CA PHE A 134 -22.91 -17.04 -17.28
C PHE A 134 -21.99 -17.58 -16.19
N GLN A 135 -21.92 -18.91 -16.02
CA GLN A 135 -21.02 -19.56 -15.06
C GLN A 135 -19.55 -19.24 -15.34
N GLU A 136 -19.17 -19.17 -16.61
CA GLU A 136 -17.82 -18.83 -17.06
C GLU A 136 -17.60 -17.34 -17.33
N GLY A 137 -18.49 -16.47 -16.84
CA GLY A 137 -18.29 -15.02 -16.86
C GLY A 137 -18.43 -14.36 -18.24
N PHE A 138 -18.87 -15.12 -19.24
CA PHE A 138 -19.10 -14.65 -20.61
C PHE A 138 -20.46 -13.95 -20.70
N ILE A 139 -20.48 -12.66 -20.37
CA ILE A 139 -21.67 -11.82 -20.51
C ILE A 139 -21.91 -11.42 -21.96
N ASN A 140 -20.83 -11.25 -22.73
CA ASN A 140 -20.92 -10.71 -24.08
C ASN A 140 -21.17 -11.77 -25.15
N THR A 141 -22.29 -12.49 -25.08
CA THR A 141 -22.55 -13.62 -26.00
C THR A 141 -23.70 -13.36 -26.98
N LEU A 142 -23.52 -13.76 -28.23
CA LEU A 142 -24.54 -13.79 -29.28
C LEU A 142 -24.65 -15.21 -29.82
N LEU A 143 -25.86 -15.76 -29.93
CA LEU A 143 -26.14 -16.98 -30.66
C LEU A 143 -26.87 -16.64 -31.95
N ILE A 144 -26.29 -17.03 -33.07
CA ILE A 144 -26.83 -16.87 -34.41
C ILE A 144 -27.32 -18.24 -34.86
N HIS A 145 -28.63 -18.39 -34.99
CA HIS A 145 -29.25 -19.58 -35.55
C HIS A 145 -29.63 -19.30 -37.01
N GLN A 146 -29.05 -20.07 -37.91
CA GLN A 146 -29.36 -19.99 -39.33
C GLN A 146 -30.27 -21.16 -39.72
N SER A 147 -31.52 -20.85 -40.07
CA SER A 147 -32.48 -21.83 -40.59
C SER A 147 -32.83 -21.50 -42.03
N ASN A 148 -32.35 -22.30 -42.98
CA ASN A 148 -32.50 -22.08 -44.42
C ASN A 148 -31.97 -20.69 -44.85
N ARG A 149 -32.88 -19.73 -45.12
CA ARG A 149 -32.59 -18.35 -45.52
C ARG A 149 -32.82 -17.33 -44.40
N ASP A 150 -33.37 -17.74 -43.27
CA ASP A 150 -33.67 -16.84 -42.15
C ASP A 150 -32.56 -16.94 -41.09
N VAL A 151 -32.18 -15.78 -40.55
CA VAL A 151 -31.20 -15.66 -39.47
C VAL A 151 -31.90 -15.15 -38.22
N PHE A 152 -31.76 -15.89 -37.11
CA PHE A 152 -32.30 -15.53 -35.81
C PHE A 152 -31.18 -15.25 -34.82
N PHE A 153 -31.38 -14.22 -34.00
CA PHE A 153 -30.42 -13.79 -32.99
C PHE A 153 -30.95 -14.10 -31.61
N TYR A 154 -30.11 -14.67 -30.76
CA TYR A 154 -30.41 -14.93 -29.37
C TYR A 154 -29.26 -14.40 -28.50
N SER A 155 -29.61 -13.76 -27.40
CA SER A 155 -28.69 -13.35 -26.34
C SER A 155 -29.34 -13.69 -25.02
N TYR A 156 -28.65 -13.49 -23.90
CA TYR A 156 -29.25 -13.59 -22.59
C TYR A 156 -28.99 -12.32 -21.77
N ILE A 157 -29.84 -12.11 -20.77
CA ILE A 157 -29.66 -11.10 -19.73
C ILE A 157 -29.40 -11.88 -18.43
N PRO A 158 -28.29 -11.63 -17.74
CA PRO A 158 -27.87 -12.41 -16.57
C PRO A 158 -28.66 -12.10 -15.29
N TYR A 159 -29.22 -10.89 -15.14
CA TYR A 159 -29.75 -10.37 -13.88
C TYR A 159 -31.24 -10.02 -13.97
N PRO A 160 -32.01 -10.16 -12.86
CA PRO A 160 -31.62 -10.80 -11.60
C PRO A 160 -31.61 -12.34 -11.70
N GLU A 161 -32.41 -12.89 -12.62
CA GLU A 161 -32.40 -14.29 -13.02
C GLU A 161 -32.11 -14.37 -14.51
N MET A 162 -31.35 -15.38 -14.93
CA MET A 162 -30.93 -15.54 -16.32
C MET A 162 -32.13 -15.79 -17.24
N HIS A 163 -32.34 -14.90 -18.21
CA HIS A 163 -33.40 -15.04 -19.22
C HIS A 163 -32.86 -14.85 -20.63
N ILE A 164 -33.31 -15.72 -21.53
CA ILE A 164 -32.93 -15.68 -22.94
C ILE A 164 -33.83 -14.69 -23.67
N GLN A 165 -33.20 -13.83 -24.46
CA GLN A 165 -33.86 -12.85 -25.30
C GLN A 165 -33.63 -13.20 -26.77
N LYS A 166 -34.72 -13.45 -27.50
CA LYS A 166 -34.69 -13.46 -28.96
C LYS A 166 -34.67 -12.03 -29.45
N LEU A 167 -33.65 -11.68 -30.23
CA LEU A 167 -33.48 -10.35 -30.80
C LEU A 167 -34.07 -10.32 -32.21
N SER A 168 -34.83 -9.28 -32.53
CA SER A 168 -35.44 -9.15 -33.86
C SER A 168 -34.43 -8.68 -34.90
N LYS A 169 -33.43 -7.91 -34.46
CA LYS A 169 -32.35 -7.37 -35.30
C LYS A 169 -31.02 -7.33 -34.55
N LEU A 170 -29.92 -7.22 -35.30
CA LEU A 170 -28.58 -7.14 -34.74
C LEU A 170 -28.36 -5.87 -33.91
N GLU A 171 -29.03 -4.75 -34.23
CA GLU A 171 -28.85 -3.49 -33.50
C GLU A 171 -29.32 -3.56 -32.03
N GLU A 172 -30.25 -4.46 -31.72
CA GLU A 172 -30.68 -4.73 -30.34
C GLU A 172 -29.52 -5.30 -29.51
N TYR A 173 -28.65 -6.11 -30.12
CA TYR A 173 -27.43 -6.60 -29.47
C TYR A 173 -26.47 -5.46 -29.10
N PHE A 174 -26.34 -4.46 -29.97
CA PHE A 174 -25.46 -3.31 -29.73
C PHE A 174 -25.93 -2.38 -28.62
N THR A 175 -27.24 -2.36 -28.33
CA THR A 175 -27.85 -1.48 -27.33
C THR A 175 -28.05 -2.17 -25.98
N ARG A 176 -27.89 -3.50 -25.90
CA ARG A 176 -28.09 -4.29 -24.68
C ARG A 176 -27.22 -3.88 -23.49
N TRP A 177 -26.10 -3.18 -23.71
CA TRP A 177 -25.18 -2.79 -22.64
C TRP A 177 -25.91 -2.02 -21.53
N GLN A 178 -26.97 -1.26 -21.87
CA GLN A 178 -27.80 -0.54 -20.90
C GLN A 178 -28.53 -1.50 -19.94
N LEU A 179 -28.97 -2.65 -20.45
CA LEU A 179 -29.64 -3.70 -19.67
C LEU A 179 -28.61 -4.45 -18.81
N LEU A 180 -27.43 -4.73 -19.37
CA LEU A 180 -26.34 -5.43 -18.67
C LEU A 180 -25.76 -4.62 -17.50
N CYS A 181 -25.88 -3.29 -17.53
CA CYS A 181 -25.45 -2.40 -16.45
C CYS A 181 -26.41 -2.34 -15.26
N ASN A 182 -27.64 -2.85 -15.38
CA ASN A 182 -28.62 -2.88 -14.28
C ASN A 182 -28.72 -4.31 -13.72
N PHE A 183 -28.36 -4.46 -12.45
CA PHE A 183 -28.27 -5.77 -11.80
C PHE A 183 -29.57 -6.16 -11.11
N HIS A 184 -30.60 -5.30 -11.09
CA HIS A 184 -31.93 -5.63 -10.58
C HIS A 184 -31.92 -6.26 -9.17
N HIS A 185 -31.12 -5.70 -8.27
CA HIS A 185 -30.86 -6.15 -6.89
C HIS A 185 -30.06 -7.45 -6.75
N TYR A 186 -29.41 -7.93 -7.81
CA TYR A 186 -28.55 -9.11 -7.75
C TYR A 186 -27.54 -9.02 -6.60
N PRO A 187 -27.37 -10.10 -5.80
CA PRO A 187 -26.51 -10.09 -4.64
C PRO A 187 -25.04 -10.18 -5.04
N VAL A 188 -24.31 -9.09 -4.84
CA VAL A 188 -22.84 -9.04 -4.94
C VAL A 188 -22.29 -9.37 -3.55
N ARG A 189 -21.55 -10.47 -3.44
CA ARG A 189 -21.23 -11.13 -2.17
C ARG A 189 -19.78 -10.88 -1.75
N THR A 190 -19.56 -10.62 -0.47
CA THR A 190 -18.21 -10.56 0.15
C THR A 190 -18.26 -11.02 1.60
N ILE A 191 -17.13 -11.47 2.16
CA ILE A 191 -17.02 -11.96 3.55
C ILE A 191 -17.01 -10.81 4.57
N ALA A 192 -17.60 -10.98 5.75
CA ALA A 192 -17.78 -9.92 6.76
C ALA A 192 -16.50 -9.46 7.50
N ASN A 193 -15.36 -10.14 7.34
CA ASN A 193 -14.13 -9.91 8.10
C ASN A 193 -13.73 -8.44 8.25
N THR A 194 -13.28 -8.07 9.45
CA THR A 194 -12.76 -6.73 9.76
C THR A 194 -11.29 -6.57 9.39
N ASN A 195 -10.97 -5.42 8.80
CA ASN A 195 -9.61 -5.01 8.48
C ASN A 195 -9.54 -3.49 8.39
N GLU A 196 -9.20 -2.83 9.49
CA GLU A 196 -9.14 -1.37 9.57
C GLU A 196 -7.98 -0.81 8.75
N PRO A 197 -8.12 0.37 8.10
CA PRO A 197 -9.34 1.16 7.90
C PRO A 197 -10.11 0.77 6.61
N ARG A 198 -9.72 -0.34 5.98
CA ARG A 198 -10.23 -0.82 4.69
C ARG A 198 -11.69 -1.26 4.77
N LYS A 199 -12.03 -1.99 5.83
CA LYS A 199 -13.36 -2.47 6.16
C LYS A 199 -13.49 -2.56 7.67
N ILE A 200 -14.48 -1.87 8.23
CA ILE A 200 -14.73 -1.83 9.67
C ILE A 200 -16.22 -2.09 9.93
N GLN A 201 -16.52 -2.65 11.09
CA GLN A 201 -17.88 -2.77 11.60
C GLN A 201 -17.95 -2.19 13.02
N TYR A 202 -18.97 -1.41 13.30
CA TYR A 202 -19.16 -0.82 14.62
C TYR A 202 -20.63 -0.51 14.88
N VAL A 203 -20.98 -0.38 16.16
CA VAL A 203 -22.32 0.06 16.56
C VAL A 203 -22.29 1.57 16.70
N ASN A 204 -23.11 2.27 15.92
CA ASN A 204 -23.19 3.73 15.99
C ASN A 204 -23.89 4.20 17.27
N ARG A 205 -23.89 5.52 17.52
CA ARG A 205 -24.56 6.12 18.70
C ARG A 205 -26.06 5.85 18.79
N LYS A 206 -26.70 5.42 17.70
CA LYS A 206 -28.12 5.04 17.64
C LYS A 206 -28.35 3.55 17.89
N GLY A 207 -27.32 2.78 18.25
CA GLY A 207 -27.42 1.34 18.48
C GLY A 207 -27.50 0.50 17.21
N GLN A 208 -27.20 1.05 16.04
CA GLN A 208 -27.28 0.34 14.76
C GLN A 208 -25.89 -0.18 14.36
N LEU A 209 -25.83 -1.42 13.88
CA LEU A 209 -24.63 -1.98 13.26
C LEU A 209 -24.37 -1.26 11.92
N VAL A 210 -23.18 -0.67 11.79
CA VAL A 210 -22.73 0.05 10.60
C VAL A 210 -21.48 -0.62 10.07
N HIS A 211 -21.49 -0.92 8.78
CA HIS A 211 -20.30 -1.32 8.03
C HIS A 211 -19.74 -0.09 7.31
N ALA A 212 -18.44 0.13 7.44
CA ALA A 212 -17.73 1.25 6.83
C ALA A 212 -16.31 0.82 6.40
N GLY A 213 -15.47 1.79 6.06
CA GLY A 213 -14.12 1.57 5.54
C GLY A 213 -14.05 1.84 4.04
N TYR A 214 -12.89 2.27 3.57
CA TYR A 214 -12.82 2.83 2.22
C TYR A 214 -13.00 1.76 1.12
N ILE A 215 -12.44 0.55 1.29
CA ILE A 215 -12.64 -0.54 0.32
C ILE A 215 -14.11 -0.96 0.33
N TYR A 216 -14.70 -1.15 1.51
CA TYR A 216 -16.13 -1.48 1.63
C TYR A 216 -17.02 -0.44 0.93
N ASN A 217 -16.76 0.86 1.17
CA ASN A 217 -17.55 1.94 0.58
C ASN A 217 -17.38 2.02 -0.95
N ILE A 218 -16.19 1.74 -1.49
CA ILE A 218 -15.96 1.66 -2.94
C ILE A 218 -16.86 0.59 -3.57
N PHE A 219 -16.90 -0.61 -2.99
CA PHE A 219 -17.76 -1.68 -3.51
C PHE A 219 -19.25 -1.41 -3.27
N LEU A 220 -19.60 -0.81 -2.14
CA LEU A 220 -20.97 -0.39 -1.86
C LEU A 220 -21.48 0.61 -2.91
N GLU A 221 -20.68 1.62 -3.26
CA GLU A 221 -21.02 2.58 -4.30
C GLU A 221 -21.11 1.95 -5.70
N PHE A 222 -20.24 0.98 -6.01
CA PHE A 222 -20.38 0.18 -7.23
C PHE A 222 -21.74 -0.53 -7.29
N THR A 223 -22.14 -1.22 -6.21
CA THR A 223 -23.44 -1.92 -6.17
C THR A 223 -24.61 -0.95 -6.30
N ARG A 224 -24.58 0.22 -5.65
CA ARG A 224 -25.61 1.25 -5.78
C ARG A 224 -25.74 1.77 -7.21
N ARG A 225 -24.61 2.04 -7.87
CA ARG A 225 -24.58 2.57 -9.26
C ARG A 225 -25.19 1.59 -10.26
N HIS A 226 -25.03 0.29 -10.02
CA HIS A 226 -25.53 -0.78 -10.88
C HIS A 226 -26.84 -1.39 -10.39
N ASN A 227 -27.52 -0.76 -9.42
CA ASN A 227 -28.77 -1.27 -8.84
C ASN A 227 -28.64 -2.74 -8.38
N ALA A 228 -27.55 -3.05 -7.67
CA ALA A 228 -27.24 -4.35 -7.07
C ALA A 228 -27.35 -4.26 -5.54
N THR A 229 -27.30 -5.40 -4.85
CA THR A 229 -27.23 -5.43 -3.38
C THR A 229 -25.89 -5.98 -2.91
N LEU A 230 -25.23 -5.28 -1.98
CA LEU A 230 -24.01 -5.79 -1.35
C LEU A 230 -24.40 -6.73 -0.19
N THR A 231 -24.10 -8.02 -0.33
CA THR A 231 -24.40 -9.06 0.66
C THR A 231 -23.14 -9.45 1.42
N LEU A 232 -23.21 -9.39 2.75
CA LEU A 232 -22.14 -9.79 3.64
C LEU A 232 -22.37 -11.23 4.10
N LEU A 233 -21.44 -12.12 3.75
CA LEU A 233 -21.41 -13.49 4.27
C LEU A 233 -20.79 -13.49 5.67
N PRO A 234 -21.13 -14.48 6.53
CA PRO A 234 -20.55 -14.62 7.86
C PRO A 234 -19.01 -14.56 7.85
N GLU A 235 -18.46 -14.05 8.94
CA GLU A 235 -17.02 -14.01 9.13
C GLU A 235 -16.45 -15.44 9.24
N ILE A 236 -15.26 -15.63 8.68
CA ILE A 236 -14.54 -16.90 8.82
C ILE A 236 -13.77 -16.84 10.14
N GLU A 237 -14.40 -17.36 11.19
CA GLU A 237 -13.82 -17.49 12.53
C GLU A 237 -12.81 -18.64 12.55
N ASN A 238 -11.51 -18.40 12.29
CA ASN A 238 -10.43 -19.36 12.57
C ASN A 238 -9.02 -18.77 12.35
N ASP A 239 -8.04 -19.29 13.10
CA ASP A 239 -6.63 -19.22 12.72
C ASP A 239 -6.45 -19.89 11.34
N GLY A 240 -5.98 -19.15 10.34
CA GLY A 240 -5.96 -19.62 8.94
C GLY A 240 -7.17 -19.21 8.10
N ALA A 241 -7.94 -18.18 8.50
CA ALA A 241 -9.06 -17.64 7.72
C ALA A 241 -8.70 -17.25 6.28
N PHE A 242 -7.48 -16.80 6.01
CA PHE A 242 -7.04 -16.38 4.68
C PHE A 242 -7.06 -17.53 3.65
N PRO A 243 -6.35 -18.66 3.85
CA PRO A 243 -6.44 -19.82 2.96
C PRO A 243 -7.88 -20.31 2.69
N ILE A 244 -8.71 -20.34 3.73
CA ILE A 244 -10.12 -20.77 3.61
C ILE A 244 -10.90 -19.79 2.73
N ALA A 245 -10.76 -18.48 2.98
CA ALA A 245 -11.37 -17.44 2.16
C ALA A 245 -10.95 -17.54 0.69
N MET A 246 -9.67 -17.81 0.42
CA MET A 246 -9.17 -17.95 -0.95
C MET A 246 -9.77 -19.18 -1.65
N ALA A 247 -9.93 -20.31 -0.93
CA ALA A 247 -10.57 -21.51 -1.46
C ALA A 247 -12.06 -21.27 -1.78
N MET A 248 -12.79 -20.61 -0.87
CA MET A 248 -14.20 -20.23 -1.06
C MET A 248 -14.38 -19.25 -2.23
N LEU A 249 -13.46 -18.29 -2.40
CA LEU A 249 -13.44 -17.37 -3.53
C LEU A 249 -13.26 -18.13 -4.86
N ASN A 250 -12.34 -19.10 -4.89
CA ASN A 250 -12.10 -19.94 -6.07
C ASN A 250 -13.32 -20.82 -6.40
N ASN A 251 -14.07 -21.25 -5.38
CA ASN A 251 -15.34 -21.98 -5.53
C ASN A 251 -16.56 -21.08 -5.85
N LYS A 252 -16.36 -19.76 -6.03
CA LYS A 252 -17.41 -18.76 -6.35
C LYS A 252 -18.50 -18.63 -5.27
N GLU A 253 -18.17 -18.93 -4.01
CA GLU A 253 -19.10 -18.79 -2.88
C GLU A 253 -19.41 -17.31 -2.58
N PHE A 254 -18.43 -16.44 -2.83
CA PHE A 254 -18.58 -14.98 -2.86
C PHE A 254 -17.76 -14.40 -4.01
N ASP A 255 -17.98 -13.12 -4.31
CA ASP A 255 -17.55 -12.54 -5.58
C ASP A 255 -16.21 -11.79 -5.49
N PHE A 256 -15.88 -11.22 -4.34
CA PHE A 256 -14.62 -10.49 -4.12
C PHE A 256 -14.23 -10.37 -2.63
N VAL A 257 -12.96 -10.04 -2.38
CA VAL A 257 -12.40 -9.79 -1.04
C VAL A 257 -12.06 -8.31 -0.88
N CYS A 258 -12.44 -7.70 0.25
CA CYS A 258 -12.04 -6.34 0.62
C CYS A 258 -10.59 -6.27 1.14
N TYR A 259 -9.63 -6.81 0.40
CA TYR A 259 -8.21 -6.85 0.75
C TYR A 259 -7.36 -6.65 -0.51
N PRO A 260 -6.24 -5.89 -0.47
CA PRO A 260 -5.35 -5.75 -1.61
C PRO A 260 -4.70 -7.08 -2.02
N THR A 261 -4.58 -7.34 -3.32
CA THR A 261 -3.95 -8.57 -3.82
C THR A 261 -2.46 -8.62 -3.50
N GLU A 262 -2.04 -9.71 -2.87
CA GLU A 262 -0.64 -10.06 -2.68
C GLU A 262 -0.04 -10.65 -3.95
N LEU A 263 1.23 -10.35 -4.26
CA LEU A 263 1.91 -10.89 -5.44
C LEU A 263 2.06 -12.43 -5.41
N THR A 264 2.02 -13.02 -4.23
CA THR A 264 2.11 -14.47 -4.03
C THR A 264 0.79 -15.18 -4.31
N TRP A 265 -0.33 -14.45 -4.40
CA TRP A 265 -1.64 -15.04 -4.63
C TRP A 265 -1.83 -15.31 -6.12
N ASN A 266 -1.93 -16.59 -6.49
CA ASN A 266 -2.30 -17.01 -7.83
C ASN A 266 -3.82 -16.98 -8.03
N LEU A 267 -4.43 -15.83 -7.78
CA LEU A 267 -5.88 -15.61 -7.87
C LEU A 267 -6.21 -14.54 -8.91
N PRO A 268 -7.35 -14.65 -9.59
CA PRO A 268 -7.89 -13.55 -10.38
C PRO A 268 -8.10 -12.31 -9.51
N SER A 269 -7.73 -11.15 -10.05
CA SER A 269 -7.94 -9.86 -9.38
C SER A 269 -8.45 -8.81 -10.34
N THR A 270 -8.93 -7.70 -9.80
CA THR A 270 -9.13 -6.48 -10.58
C THR A 270 -7.81 -6.00 -11.18
N SER A 271 -7.88 -5.11 -12.18
CA SER A 271 -6.71 -4.42 -12.69
C SER A 271 -6.03 -3.62 -11.55
N PRO A 272 -4.70 -3.67 -11.42
CA PRO A 272 -3.99 -2.94 -10.38
C PRO A 272 -4.10 -1.44 -10.59
N LEU A 273 -4.46 -0.71 -9.52
CA LEU A 273 -4.56 0.75 -9.55
C LEU A 273 -3.18 1.41 -9.38
N TYR A 274 -2.40 0.92 -8.42
CA TYR A 274 -1.02 1.35 -8.15
C TYR A 274 -0.26 0.31 -7.32
N LEU A 275 1.05 0.49 -7.20
CA LEU A 275 1.93 -0.33 -6.36
C LEU A 275 1.75 0.05 -4.89
N LEU A 276 1.29 -0.88 -4.07
CA LEU A 276 1.05 -0.66 -2.65
C LEU A 276 2.29 -1.04 -1.85
N LYS A 277 2.94 -0.08 -1.19
CA LYS A 277 4.19 -0.32 -0.48
C LYS A 277 3.97 -0.75 0.96
N ASP A 278 4.80 -1.67 1.42
CA ASP A 278 4.85 -2.14 2.80
C ASP A 278 6.03 -1.52 3.54
N TYR A 279 5.82 -1.15 4.79
CA TYR A 279 6.77 -0.39 5.59
C TYR A 279 6.80 -0.88 7.04
N ILE A 280 7.92 -0.62 7.70
CA ILE A 280 8.08 -0.84 9.14
C ILE A 280 7.75 0.45 9.89
N ILE A 281 6.89 0.33 10.90
CA ILE A 281 6.72 1.34 11.94
C ILE A 281 7.41 0.89 13.22
N LEU A 282 8.05 1.83 13.89
CA LEU A 282 8.71 1.62 15.15
C LEU A 282 8.37 2.75 16.13
N PRO A 283 8.56 2.52 17.44
CA PRO A 283 8.43 3.56 18.44
C PRO A 283 9.36 4.74 18.11
N HIS A 284 8.88 5.96 18.34
CA HIS A 284 9.70 7.16 18.27
C HIS A 284 10.81 7.12 19.33
N SER A 285 11.96 7.69 19.01
CA SER A 285 13.09 7.78 19.92
C SER A 285 12.70 8.33 21.29
N ARG A 286 13.31 7.77 22.33
CA ARG A 286 13.06 8.22 23.70
C ARG A 286 13.70 9.59 23.92
N PRO A 287 13.06 10.46 24.74
CA PRO A 287 13.71 11.67 25.18
C PRO A 287 14.94 11.31 26.03
N ILE A 288 16.03 12.02 25.80
CA ILE A 288 17.23 11.93 26.64
C ILE A 288 16.89 12.52 28.00
N ALA A 289 17.43 11.93 29.06
CA ALA A 289 17.20 12.39 30.42
C ALA A 289 17.66 13.84 30.60
N SER A 290 16.84 14.64 31.29
CA SER A 290 16.97 16.10 31.35
C SER A 290 18.28 16.55 31.99
N TYR A 291 18.85 15.79 32.93
CA TYR A 291 20.13 16.11 33.58
C TYR A 291 21.33 16.15 32.61
N LEU A 292 21.25 15.45 31.47
CA LEU A 292 22.30 15.43 30.46
C LEU A 292 22.32 16.70 29.58
N TYR A 293 21.30 17.56 29.70
CA TYR A 293 21.15 18.74 28.85
C TYR A 293 22.25 19.78 29.11
N PHE A 294 22.90 19.79 30.27
CA PHE A 294 24.02 20.71 30.54
C PHE A 294 25.28 20.38 29.73
N ARG A 295 25.50 19.12 29.36
CA ARG A 295 26.71 18.72 28.61
C ARG A 295 26.55 18.86 27.10
N LYS A 296 25.32 18.69 26.60
CA LYS A 296 24.98 18.52 25.19
C LYS A 296 25.08 19.77 24.28
N PRO A 297 24.94 21.02 24.76
CA PRO A 297 24.98 22.21 23.91
C PRO A 297 26.31 22.37 23.16
N PHE A 298 27.41 21.85 23.70
CA PHE A 298 28.69 21.85 23.02
C PHE A 298 29.19 20.43 22.78
N ALA A 299 29.71 20.19 21.57
CA ALA A 299 30.46 18.99 21.28
C ALA A 299 31.72 18.92 22.16
N TRP A 300 32.24 17.71 22.38
CA TRP A 300 33.46 17.53 23.18
C TRP A 300 34.64 18.36 22.65
N THR A 301 34.75 18.53 21.33
CA THR A 301 35.76 19.38 20.69
C THR A 301 35.65 20.85 21.08
N VAL A 302 34.42 21.37 21.23
CA VAL A 302 34.18 22.75 21.66
C VAL A 302 34.49 22.90 23.15
N TRP A 303 34.14 21.91 23.98
CA TRP A 303 34.56 21.89 25.39
C TRP A 303 36.08 21.91 25.54
N LEU A 304 36.80 21.13 24.73
CA LEU A 304 38.27 21.18 24.69
C LEU A 304 38.78 22.54 24.23
N ALA A 305 38.13 23.16 23.23
CA ALA A 305 38.47 24.50 22.79
C ALA A 305 38.25 25.54 23.90
N VAL A 306 37.18 25.43 24.71
CA VAL A 306 36.95 26.31 25.87
C VAL A 306 38.10 26.19 26.88
N VAL A 307 38.50 24.97 27.23
CA VAL A 307 39.63 24.72 28.12
C VAL A 307 40.92 25.28 27.52
N ALA A 308 41.14 25.11 26.22
CA ALA A 308 42.28 25.68 25.51
C ALA A 308 42.27 27.22 25.51
N THR A 309 41.11 27.86 25.36
CA THR A 309 40.96 29.33 25.45
C THR A 309 41.31 29.83 26.85
N VAL A 310 40.87 29.12 27.91
CA VAL A 310 41.24 29.46 29.29
C VAL A 310 42.76 29.35 29.48
N ALA A 311 43.37 28.25 29.03
CA ALA A 311 44.81 28.05 29.12
C ALA A 311 45.60 29.09 28.31
N TYR A 312 45.14 29.39 27.09
CA TYR A 312 45.73 30.42 26.22
C TYR A 312 45.65 31.80 26.86
N GLY A 313 44.49 32.19 27.38
CA GLY A 313 44.32 33.46 28.09
C GLY A 313 45.24 33.58 29.31
N MET A 314 45.39 32.49 30.09
CA MET A 314 46.33 32.44 31.21
C MET A 314 47.77 32.64 30.75
N ILE A 315 48.23 31.91 29.72
CA ILE A 315 49.60 31.97 29.20
C ILE A 315 49.89 33.36 28.63
N MET A 316 48.97 33.93 27.85
CA MET A 316 49.15 35.26 27.24
C MET A 316 49.19 36.37 28.29
N LEU A 317 48.31 36.32 29.30
CA LEU A 317 48.34 37.29 30.39
C LEU A 317 49.62 37.16 31.24
N TYR A 318 50.09 35.92 31.48
CA TYR A 318 51.35 35.67 32.17
C TYR A 318 52.55 36.18 31.37
N ALA A 319 52.64 35.87 30.08
CA ALA A 319 53.75 36.26 29.20
C ALA A 319 53.84 37.78 29.00
N CYS A 320 52.71 38.47 29.00
CA CYS A 320 52.66 39.93 28.90
C CYS A 320 52.94 40.65 30.22
N CYS A 321 53.19 39.94 31.33
CA CYS A 321 53.45 40.56 32.64
C CYS A 321 54.94 40.53 33.01
N GLY A 322 55.55 41.71 33.15
CA GLY A 322 56.99 41.88 33.44
C GLY A 322 57.38 41.89 34.93
N SER A 323 56.60 41.27 35.82
CA SER A 323 56.84 41.33 37.29
C SER A 323 57.58 40.09 37.82
N ALA A 324 58.51 40.29 38.76
CA ALA A 324 59.32 39.24 39.41
C ALA A 324 58.56 38.39 40.45
N ARG A 325 57.29 38.71 40.74
CA ARG A 325 56.37 37.89 41.56
C ARG A 325 55.05 37.75 40.83
N SER A 326 54.94 36.73 39.97
CA SER A 326 53.73 36.42 39.22
C SER A 326 52.95 35.30 39.91
N GLU A 327 51.78 35.64 40.47
CA GLU A 327 50.83 34.65 40.98
C GLU A 327 50.07 34.03 39.79
N ILE A 328 50.54 32.88 39.30
CA ILE A 328 49.92 32.14 38.18
C ILE A 328 48.42 31.91 38.41
N GLY A 329 48.02 31.67 39.67
CA GLY A 329 46.62 31.50 40.06
C GLY A 329 45.73 32.71 39.74
N LEU A 330 46.26 33.93 39.84
CA LEU A 330 45.51 35.15 39.53
C LEU A 330 45.22 35.28 38.02
N TYR A 331 46.19 34.92 37.16
CA TYR A 331 45.98 34.94 35.71
C TYR A 331 45.03 33.84 35.24
N LEU A 332 45.08 32.66 35.87
CA LEU A 332 44.13 31.59 35.62
C LEU A 332 42.71 32.01 36.02
N LEU A 333 42.54 32.61 37.20
CA LEU A 333 41.26 33.13 37.67
C LEU A 333 40.73 34.22 36.73
N ASN A 334 41.58 35.16 36.31
CA ASN A 334 41.19 36.19 35.35
C ASN A 334 40.75 35.55 34.02
N SER A 335 41.51 34.61 33.48
CA SER A 335 41.14 33.91 32.24
C SER A 335 39.79 33.20 32.36
N LEU A 336 39.55 32.49 33.48
CA LEU A 336 38.27 31.84 33.78
C LEU A 336 37.11 32.83 33.87
N CYS A 337 37.30 33.95 34.59
CA CYS A 337 36.28 35.00 34.71
C CYS A 337 35.92 35.60 33.35
N HIS A 338 36.88 35.82 32.45
CA HIS A 338 36.58 36.31 31.10
C HIS A 338 35.75 35.32 30.29
N VAL A 339 36.13 34.03 30.29
CA VAL A 339 35.41 32.98 29.55
C VAL A 339 33.99 32.77 30.10
N LEU A 340 33.82 32.84 31.42
CA LEU A 340 32.51 32.76 32.08
C LEU A 340 31.71 34.07 32.04
N TYR A 341 32.28 35.13 31.47
CA TYR A 341 31.67 36.47 31.42
C TYR A 341 31.29 37.02 32.80
N ILE A 342 32.14 36.79 33.81
CA ILE A 342 32.00 37.27 35.19
C ILE A 342 32.86 38.53 35.40
N SER A 343 32.32 39.53 36.10
CA SER A 343 33.04 40.76 36.43
C SER A 343 34.26 40.49 37.32
N GLN A 344 35.40 41.09 36.99
CA GLN A 344 36.62 41.05 37.80
C GLN A 344 36.72 42.26 38.72
N SER A 345 37.20 42.04 39.94
CA SER A 345 37.36 43.10 40.95
C SER A 345 38.61 43.96 40.77
N ARG A 346 39.65 43.45 40.08
CA ARG A 346 40.89 44.19 39.77
C ARG A 346 41.44 43.82 38.40
N ILE A 347 41.22 44.68 37.41
CA ILE A 347 41.87 44.57 36.10
C ILE A 347 43.08 45.52 36.11
N SER A 348 44.28 44.97 36.27
CA SER A 348 45.52 45.76 36.15
C SER A 348 45.96 45.77 34.69
N VAL A 349 45.63 46.84 33.96
CA VAL A 349 46.10 47.03 32.58
C VAL A 349 47.38 47.87 32.64
N LEU A 350 48.54 47.23 32.43
CA LEU A 350 49.81 47.96 32.36
C LEU A 350 50.16 48.38 30.92
N ASN A 351 49.78 47.56 29.93
CA ASN A 351 50.17 47.73 28.52
C ASN A 351 48.97 47.60 27.57
N TRP A 352 49.01 48.28 26.41
CA TRP A 352 47.99 48.16 25.35
C TRP A 352 47.78 46.72 24.86
N GLN A 353 48.83 45.90 24.86
CA GLN A 353 48.73 44.48 24.50
C GLN A 353 47.84 43.71 25.49
N GLN A 354 47.95 43.98 26.79
CA GLN A 354 47.10 43.37 27.82
C GLN A 354 45.65 43.83 27.65
N LEU A 355 45.42 45.12 27.36
CA LEU A 355 44.08 45.64 27.08
C LEU A 355 43.41 44.90 25.92
N THR A 356 44.14 44.71 24.81
CA THR A 356 43.64 43.96 23.64
C THR A 356 43.31 42.51 23.99
N ILE A 357 44.16 41.83 24.76
CA ILE A 357 43.91 40.45 25.21
C ILE A 357 42.64 40.39 26.08
N HIS A 358 42.47 41.32 27.03
CA HIS A 358 41.27 41.42 27.85
C HIS A 358 40.02 41.62 26.98
N ILE A 359 40.03 42.54 26.01
CA ILE A 359 38.90 42.79 25.10
C ILE A 359 38.53 41.54 24.29
N ILE A 360 39.52 40.87 23.69
CA ILE A 360 39.30 39.65 22.88
C ILE A 360 38.72 38.54 23.76
N MET A 361 39.24 38.35 24.97
CA MET A 361 38.75 37.33 25.90
C MET A 361 37.33 37.64 26.39
N ILE A 362 37.00 38.91 26.67
CA ILE A 362 35.64 39.35 27.04
C ILE A 362 34.66 39.07 25.90
N LEU A 363 35.02 39.47 24.66
CA LEU A 363 34.18 39.24 23.49
C LEU A 363 33.96 37.75 23.24
N THR A 364 35.03 36.95 23.39
CA THR A 364 34.96 35.49 23.24
C THR A 364 34.06 34.87 24.30
N GLY A 365 34.22 35.25 25.57
CA GLY A 365 33.36 34.81 26.67
C GLY A 365 31.90 35.18 26.44
N PHE A 366 31.62 36.42 26.04
CA PHE A 366 30.27 36.89 25.70
C PHE A 366 29.62 36.04 24.59
N ILE A 367 30.34 35.79 23.49
CA ILE A 367 29.81 34.98 22.39
C ILE A 367 29.56 33.54 22.86
N LEU A 368 30.51 32.97 23.62
CA LEU A 368 30.45 31.58 24.07
C LEU A 368 29.30 31.33 25.06
N THR A 369 29.12 32.21 26.05
CA THR A 369 28.04 32.09 27.04
C THR A 369 26.67 32.28 26.39
N ASN A 370 26.52 33.27 25.50
CA ASN A 370 25.26 33.49 24.78
C ASN A 370 24.92 32.35 23.82
N SER A 371 25.91 31.81 23.10
CA SER A 371 25.70 30.66 22.21
C SER A 371 25.30 29.41 23.00
N TYR A 372 25.96 29.16 24.13
CA TYR A 372 25.60 28.07 25.03
C TYR A 372 24.16 28.23 25.56
N LEU A 373 23.80 29.42 26.04
CA LEU A 373 22.47 29.70 26.58
C LEU A 373 21.39 29.58 25.51
N ALA A 374 21.63 30.10 24.30
CA ALA A 374 20.70 30.00 23.18
C ALA A 374 20.47 28.53 22.78
N MET A 375 21.54 27.74 22.69
CA MET A 375 21.45 26.33 22.32
C MET A 375 20.79 25.50 23.41
N LEU A 376 21.11 25.75 24.69
CA LEU A 376 20.44 25.11 25.83
C LEU A 376 18.95 25.47 25.85
N SER A 377 18.59 26.74 25.67
CA SER A 377 17.18 27.19 25.61
C SER A 377 16.41 26.52 24.47
N SER A 378 17.01 26.42 23.29
CA SER A 378 16.45 25.70 22.15
C SER A 378 16.24 24.20 22.45
N MET A 379 17.23 23.54 23.07
CA MET A 379 17.13 22.13 23.48
C MET A 379 16.05 21.91 24.53
N LEU A 380 15.90 22.81 25.50
CA LEU A 380 14.84 22.74 26.52
C LEU A 380 13.45 22.93 25.93
N THR A 381 13.32 23.76 24.88
CA THR A 381 12.05 24.03 24.21
C THR A 381 11.63 22.90 23.27
N SER A 382 12.59 22.33 22.53
CA SER A 382 12.35 21.27 21.54
C SER A 382 12.35 19.87 22.14
N GLY A 383 13.08 19.66 23.24
CA GLY A 383 13.41 18.34 23.76
C GLY A 383 14.55 17.71 22.95
N LEU A 384 15.43 16.99 23.65
CA LEU A 384 16.51 16.22 23.05
C LEU A 384 16.12 14.74 23.06
N PHE A 385 16.28 14.07 21.92
CA PHE A 385 15.90 12.67 21.74
C PHE A 385 17.11 11.82 21.32
N GLU A 386 17.02 10.52 21.56
CA GLU A 386 18.00 9.56 21.03
C GLU A 386 18.00 9.55 19.49
N PRO A 387 19.11 9.16 18.84
CA PRO A 387 19.17 9.02 17.39
C PRO A 387 18.02 8.13 16.88
N GLN A 388 17.21 8.67 15.99
CA GLN A 388 16.09 7.94 15.41
C GLN A 388 16.60 6.96 14.34
N LEU A 389 16.15 5.72 14.43
CA LEU A 389 16.39 4.71 13.40
C LEU A 389 15.55 5.07 12.17
N ASN A 390 16.21 5.26 11.02
CA ASN A 390 15.57 5.72 9.79
C ASN A 390 15.83 4.80 8.59
N THR A 391 16.75 3.84 8.70
CA THR A 391 17.05 2.87 7.63
C THR A 391 16.72 1.45 8.09
N LEU A 392 16.54 0.52 7.15
CA LEU A 392 16.39 -0.89 7.48
C LEU A 392 17.67 -1.44 8.13
N GLU A 393 18.84 -0.93 7.77
CA GLU A 393 20.12 -1.33 8.35
C GLU A 393 20.25 -0.92 9.83
N ASP A 394 19.76 0.27 10.20
CA ASP A 394 19.73 0.73 11.59
C ASP A 394 18.94 -0.22 12.50
N LEU A 395 17.96 -0.96 11.94
CA LEU A 395 17.15 -1.91 12.69
C LEU A 395 17.95 -3.07 13.26
N LYS A 396 19.16 -3.36 12.75
CA LYS A 396 20.05 -4.38 13.34
C LYS A 396 20.31 -4.11 14.82
N HIS A 397 20.44 -2.85 15.19
CA HIS A 397 20.70 -2.39 16.55
C HIS A 397 19.43 -1.99 17.32
N SER A 398 18.24 -2.17 16.73
CA SER A 398 16.98 -1.88 17.42
C SER A 398 16.76 -2.83 18.60
N PRO A 399 16.29 -2.31 19.75
CA PRO A 399 15.95 -3.13 20.91
C PRO A 399 14.56 -3.76 20.81
N TYR A 400 13.79 -3.42 19.77
CA TYR A 400 12.38 -3.78 19.64
C TYR A 400 12.23 -5.05 18.79
N PRO A 401 11.49 -6.07 19.25
CA PRO A 401 11.09 -7.20 18.41
C PRO A 401 10.03 -6.80 17.37
N LEU A 402 10.01 -7.51 16.23
CA LEU A 402 9.02 -7.33 15.18
C LEU A 402 7.83 -8.26 15.43
N LEU A 403 6.65 -7.72 15.74
CA LEU A 403 5.45 -8.53 15.97
C LEU A 403 4.77 -8.89 14.64
N ILE A 404 4.52 -10.18 14.42
CA ILE A 404 3.98 -10.73 13.18
C ILE A 404 3.03 -11.91 13.43
N ASP A 405 2.10 -12.13 12.52
CA ASP A 405 1.19 -13.27 12.54
C ASP A 405 1.76 -14.48 11.79
N ASP A 406 1.15 -15.64 12.02
CA ASP A 406 1.55 -16.92 11.41
C ASP A 406 1.50 -16.92 9.89
N TYR A 407 0.64 -16.10 9.29
CA TYR A 407 0.48 -16.09 7.85
C TYR A 407 1.63 -15.37 7.15
N TYR A 408 2.06 -14.23 7.69
CA TYR A 408 3.10 -13.40 7.08
C TYR A 408 4.53 -13.77 7.51
N ILE A 409 4.71 -14.59 8.55
CA ILE A 409 6.05 -14.88 9.10
C ILE A 409 6.98 -15.53 8.07
N ASP A 410 6.51 -16.53 7.34
CA ASP A 410 7.35 -17.25 6.36
C ASP A 410 7.70 -16.35 5.18
N TYR A 411 6.75 -15.51 4.79
CA TYR A 411 6.94 -14.52 3.75
C TYR A 411 8.01 -13.48 4.12
N LEU A 412 8.01 -12.97 5.35
CA LEU A 412 9.05 -12.03 5.80
C LEU A 412 10.40 -12.70 6.07
N LYS A 413 10.43 -13.99 6.45
CA LYS A 413 11.69 -14.74 6.55
C LYS A 413 12.42 -14.82 5.21
N GLU A 414 11.68 -14.93 4.11
CA GLU A 414 12.23 -14.98 2.75
C GLU A 414 12.61 -13.60 2.18
N ALA A 415 12.10 -12.49 2.75
CA ALA A 415 12.35 -11.15 2.27
C ALA A 415 13.85 -10.76 2.33
N VAL A 416 14.47 -10.53 1.17
CA VAL A 416 15.92 -10.20 1.06
C VAL A 416 16.25 -8.83 1.67
N SER A 417 15.31 -7.88 1.60
CA SER A 417 15.45 -6.51 2.11
C SER A 417 15.54 -6.43 3.64
N LEU A 418 15.13 -7.47 4.36
CA LEU A 418 15.13 -7.47 5.82
C LEU A 418 16.43 -8.06 6.38
N PRO A 419 17.17 -7.34 7.26
CA PRO A 419 18.36 -7.88 7.89
C PRO A 419 18.11 -9.16 8.69
N ALA A 420 19.10 -10.06 8.71
CA ALA A 420 19.01 -11.34 9.41
C ALA A 420 18.73 -11.16 10.92
N GLU A 421 19.30 -10.12 11.53
CA GLU A 421 19.11 -9.78 12.94
C GLU A 421 17.67 -9.42 13.27
N VAL A 422 16.96 -8.77 12.33
CA VAL A 422 15.54 -8.44 12.49
C VAL A 422 14.69 -9.69 12.33
N LYS A 423 15.03 -10.57 11.38
CA LYS A 423 14.38 -11.88 11.20
C LYS A 423 14.48 -12.75 12.46
N ASN A 424 15.63 -12.77 13.12
CA ASN A 424 15.84 -13.51 14.36
C ASN A 424 15.06 -12.95 15.56
N ARG A 425 14.55 -11.72 15.48
CA ARG A 425 13.77 -11.04 16.52
C ARG A 425 12.27 -10.93 16.16
N MET A 426 11.80 -11.73 15.21
CA MET A 426 10.37 -11.84 14.93
C MET A 426 9.67 -12.55 16.09
N CYS A 427 8.60 -11.94 16.58
CA CYS A 427 7.76 -12.45 17.65
C CYS A 427 6.40 -12.80 17.05
N LEU A 428 6.00 -14.06 17.19
CA LEU A 428 4.73 -14.55 16.69
C LEU A 428 3.60 -14.20 17.66
N ASP A 429 2.49 -13.73 17.11
CA ASP A 429 1.24 -13.55 17.86
C ASP A 429 0.04 -13.89 16.96
N THR A 430 -1.11 -14.13 17.58
CA THR A 430 -2.39 -14.27 16.89
C THR A 430 -2.74 -13.01 16.09
N VAL A 431 -3.53 -13.16 15.02
CA VAL A 431 -3.95 -12.03 14.17
C VAL A 431 -4.68 -10.96 15.00
N ASP A 432 -5.51 -11.37 15.96
CA ASP A 432 -6.23 -10.46 16.85
C ASP A 432 -5.30 -9.75 17.85
N GLY A 433 -4.36 -10.47 18.48
CA GLY A 433 -3.36 -9.89 19.38
C GLY A 433 -2.49 -8.85 18.68
N LEU A 434 -2.04 -9.19 17.47
CA LEU A 434 -1.25 -8.32 16.62
C LEU A 434 -2.04 -7.07 16.17
N ASN A 435 -3.30 -7.22 15.77
CA ASN A 435 -4.15 -6.09 15.41
C ASN A 435 -4.40 -5.17 16.62
N LYS A 436 -4.68 -5.73 17.80
CA LYS A 436 -4.83 -4.96 19.05
C LYS A 436 -3.55 -4.18 19.40
N ALA A 437 -2.39 -4.82 19.31
CA ALA A 437 -1.10 -4.18 19.58
C ALA A 437 -0.78 -3.07 18.59
N ARG A 438 -1.05 -3.29 17.29
CA ARG A 438 -0.91 -2.28 16.22
C ARG A 438 -1.83 -1.09 16.43
N ILE A 439 -3.13 -1.33 16.63
CA ILE A 439 -4.14 -0.28 16.81
C ILE A 439 -3.84 0.53 18.07
N GLY A 440 -3.49 -0.13 19.17
CA GLY A 440 -3.11 0.52 20.43
C GLY A 440 -1.77 1.25 20.39
N LEU A 441 -1.00 1.13 19.30
CA LEU A 441 0.37 1.64 19.18
C LEU A 441 1.21 1.24 20.40
N ASN A 442 1.30 -0.06 20.69
CA ASN A 442 2.11 -0.57 21.79
C ASN A 442 3.60 -0.41 21.46
N SER A 443 4.30 0.45 22.20
CA SER A 443 5.70 0.84 22.00
C SER A 443 6.74 -0.22 22.37
N SER A 444 6.30 -1.44 22.71
CA SER A 444 7.20 -2.56 22.99
C SER A 444 7.64 -3.29 21.72
N PHE A 445 6.93 -3.10 20.60
CA PHE A 445 7.14 -3.83 19.36
C PHE A 445 7.26 -2.90 18.15
N MET A 446 7.85 -3.42 17.08
CA MET A 446 7.75 -2.88 15.72
C MET A 446 6.64 -3.62 14.97
N TYR A 447 6.08 -2.97 13.95
CA TYR A 447 5.04 -3.56 13.12
C TYR A 447 5.31 -3.32 11.64
N VAL A 448 4.81 -4.24 10.82
CA VAL A 448 4.82 -4.15 9.35
C VAL A 448 3.38 -3.97 8.88
N ALA A 449 3.15 -3.04 7.96
CA ALA A 449 1.85 -2.84 7.33
C ALA A 449 1.98 -2.01 6.05
N TYR A 450 1.10 -2.34 5.09
CA TYR A 450 0.89 -1.53 3.90
C TYR A 450 0.59 -0.07 4.24
N GLU A 451 1.04 0.83 3.37
CA GLU A 451 0.97 2.27 3.56
C GLU A 451 -0.43 2.79 3.85
N ASP A 452 -1.45 2.29 3.16
CA ASP A 452 -2.84 2.71 3.33
C ASP A 452 -3.37 2.39 4.74
N ARG A 453 -3.01 1.21 5.27
CA ARG A 453 -3.39 0.77 6.61
C ARG A 453 -2.60 1.51 7.68
N MET A 454 -1.29 1.61 7.46
CA MET A 454 -0.37 2.27 8.37
C MET A 454 -0.69 3.76 8.53
N GLU A 455 -0.97 4.48 7.43
CA GLU A 455 -1.35 5.90 7.50
C GLU A 455 -2.62 6.10 8.32
N GLY A 456 -3.61 5.22 8.17
CA GLY A 456 -4.80 5.24 9.00
C GLY A 456 -4.51 5.01 10.48
N ILE A 457 -3.65 4.04 10.82
CA ILE A 457 -3.26 3.76 12.21
C ILE A 457 -2.49 4.95 12.81
N LEU A 458 -1.53 5.51 12.06
CA LEU A 458 -0.72 6.65 12.51
C LEU A 458 -1.49 7.98 12.51
N TYR A 459 -2.66 8.06 11.88
CA TYR A 459 -3.53 9.23 11.99
C TYR A 459 -3.98 9.50 13.44
N GLN A 460 -4.01 8.46 14.28
CA GLN A 460 -4.28 8.58 15.72
C GLN A 460 -3.35 9.57 16.44
N GLN A 461 -2.11 9.73 15.99
CA GLN A 461 -1.12 10.62 16.61
C GLN A 461 -0.96 11.95 15.88
N HIS A 462 -1.87 12.30 14.95
CA HIS A 462 -1.76 13.50 14.13
C HIS A 462 -1.73 14.82 14.93
N LEU A 463 -2.34 14.84 16.12
CA LEU A 463 -2.36 16.00 17.02
C LEU A 463 -1.25 15.97 18.09
N LEU A 464 -0.35 14.98 18.04
CA LEU A 464 0.79 14.94 18.96
C LEU A 464 1.91 15.87 18.47
N LYS A 465 2.50 16.66 19.37
CA LYS A 465 3.71 17.45 19.07
C LYS A 465 4.88 16.51 18.71
N VAL A 466 4.96 15.39 19.42
CA VAL A 466 5.95 14.32 19.21
C VAL A 466 5.18 13.02 18.99
N PRO A 467 5.32 12.37 17.83
CA PRO A 467 4.60 11.13 17.55
C PRO A 467 5.12 9.99 18.47
N ARG A 468 4.26 9.02 18.77
CA ARG A 468 4.65 7.79 19.48
C ARG A 468 5.33 6.78 18.56
N PHE A 469 4.98 6.78 17.28
CA PHE A 469 5.51 5.87 16.27
C PHE A 469 5.96 6.65 15.04
N LYS A 470 7.01 6.15 14.37
CA LYS A 470 7.51 6.70 13.12
C LYS A 470 7.59 5.59 12.06
N LYS A 471 7.28 5.96 10.82
CA LYS A 471 7.49 5.13 9.62
C LYS A 471 8.94 5.23 9.17
N ILE A 472 9.55 4.09 8.84
CA ILE A 472 10.82 4.04 8.10
C ILE A 472 10.56 4.40 6.63
N PRO A 473 11.31 5.34 6.02
CA PRO A 473 11.09 5.73 4.62
C PRO A 473 11.39 4.64 3.58
N GLU A 474 12.23 3.67 3.93
CA GLU A 474 12.56 2.53 3.07
C GLU A 474 11.41 1.51 3.07
N SER A 475 10.89 1.20 1.88
CA SER A 475 9.86 0.18 1.72
C SER A 475 10.48 -1.20 1.85
N LEU A 476 9.87 -2.05 2.65
CA LEU A 476 10.27 -3.45 2.78
C LEU A 476 9.94 -4.21 1.50
N MET A 477 8.76 -3.92 0.95
CA MET A 477 8.16 -4.74 -0.08
C MET A 477 7.04 -4.01 -0.82
N THR A 478 6.52 -4.61 -1.89
CA THR A 478 5.48 -4.03 -2.73
C THR A 478 4.42 -5.08 -3.06
N GLY A 479 3.16 -4.77 -2.77
CA GLY A 479 1.98 -5.48 -3.24
C GLY A 479 1.25 -4.69 -4.33
N LEU A 480 0.08 -5.17 -4.73
CA LEU A 480 -0.76 -4.51 -5.73
C LEU A 480 -2.03 -3.98 -5.09
N MET A 481 -2.35 -2.70 -5.35
CA MET A 481 -3.70 -2.20 -5.05
C MET A 481 -4.68 -2.69 -6.12
N ALA A 482 -4.96 -3.98 -6.05
CA ALA A 482 -5.98 -4.72 -6.79
C ALA A 482 -6.82 -5.51 -5.77
N PHE A 483 -8.00 -5.98 -6.14
CA PHE A 483 -8.84 -6.77 -5.23
C PHE A 483 -9.02 -8.18 -5.78
N PRO A 484 -8.82 -9.24 -4.98
CA PRO A 484 -9.11 -10.60 -5.38
C PRO A 484 -10.59 -10.76 -5.72
N VAL A 485 -10.87 -11.42 -6.83
CA VAL A 485 -12.22 -11.70 -7.32
C VAL A 485 -12.41 -13.18 -7.62
N ALA A 486 -13.65 -13.62 -7.63
CA ALA A 486 -13.99 -14.97 -8.02
C ALA A 486 -13.54 -15.23 -9.46
N PRO A 487 -13.08 -16.45 -9.79
CA PRO A 487 -12.79 -16.81 -11.16
C PRO A 487 -13.99 -16.54 -12.07
N SER A 488 -13.70 -15.99 -13.25
CA SER A 488 -14.72 -15.70 -14.26
C SER A 488 -15.84 -14.77 -13.77
N LEU A 489 -15.51 -13.76 -12.95
CA LEU A 489 -16.50 -12.81 -12.43
C LEU A 489 -17.19 -12.04 -13.58
N PRO A 490 -18.52 -12.14 -13.76
CA PRO A 490 -19.18 -11.66 -14.98
C PRO A 490 -19.15 -10.13 -15.18
N TYR A 491 -19.03 -9.37 -14.10
CA TYR A 491 -18.99 -7.91 -14.13
C TYR A 491 -17.60 -7.32 -13.84
N LEU A 492 -16.54 -8.13 -13.94
CA LEU A 492 -15.15 -7.71 -13.67
C LEU A 492 -14.74 -6.49 -14.51
N SER A 493 -15.12 -6.46 -15.79
CA SER A 493 -14.83 -5.34 -16.69
C SER A 493 -15.45 -4.02 -16.21
N MET A 494 -16.74 -4.07 -15.87
CA MET A 494 -17.49 -2.92 -15.35
C MET A 494 -16.86 -2.43 -14.03
N LEU A 495 -16.46 -3.35 -13.17
CA LEU A 495 -15.76 -3.05 -11.93
C LEU A 495 -14.39 -2.40 -12.19
N ASN A 496 -13.57 -2.92 -13.11
CA ASN A 496 -12.27 -2.36 -13.46
C ASN A 496 -12.38 -0.93 -14.00
N VAL A 497 -13.35 -0.67 -14.89
CA VAL A 497 -13.62 0.68 -15.41
C VAL A 497 -14.08 1.62 -14.30
N TYR A 498 -14.95 1.15 -13.40
CA TYR A 498 -15.38 1.92 -12.24
C TYR A 498 -14.21 2.28 -11.32
N LEU A 499 -13.41 1.28 -10.90
CA LEU A 499 -12.27 1.45 -10.02
C LEU A 499 -11.23 2.43 -10.60
N ARG A 500 -10.92 2.27 -11.89
CA ARG A 500 -10.02 3.19 -12.59
C ARG A 500 -10.56 4.63 -12.57
N ARG A 501 -11.84 4.84 -12.86
CA ARG A 501 -12.45 6.19 -12.87
C ARG A 501 -12.44 6.85 -11.49
N ILE A 502 -12.81 6.14 -10.44
CA ILE A 502 -12.80 6.72 -9.08
C ILE A 502 -11.39 7.02 -8.60
N PHE A 503 -10.39 6.26 -9.08
CA PHE A 503 -8.98 6.49 -8.81
C PHE A 503 -8.49 7.75 -9.55
N GLU A 504 -8.71 7.83 -10.86
CA GLU A 504 -8.32 8.96 -11.72
C GLU A 504 -8.95 10.29 -11.25
N CYS A 505 -10.18 10.27 -10.75
CA CYS A 505 -10.86 11.46 -10.24
C CYS A 505 -10.53 11.81 -8.77
N GLY A 506 -9.68 11.04 -8.09
CA GLY A 506 -9.29 11.28 -6.69
C GLY A 506 -10.35 10.91 -5.64
N ILE A 507 -11.48 10.33 -6.04
CA ILE A 507 -12.54 9.85 -5.13
C ILE A 507 -12.00 8.72 -4.24
N PHE A 508 -11.16 7.84 -4.80
CA PHE A 508 -10.51 6.77 -4.06
C PHE A 508 -9.71 7.31 -2.86
N ALA A 509 -8.85 8.30 -3.09
CA ALA A 509 -8.03 8.93 -2.05
C ALA A 509 -8.89 9.65 -1.00
N LYS A 510 -9.99 10.29 -1.43
CA LYS A 510 -10.95 10.93 -0.52
C LYS A 510 -11.67 9.91 0.37
N MET A 511 -12.15 8.80 -0.19
CA MET A 511 -12.77 7.72 0.57
C MET A 511 -11.80 7.11 1.59
N MET A 512 -10.51 6.99 1.21
CA MET A 512 -9.45 6.53 2.10
C MET A 512 -9.24 7.48 3.28
N SER A 513 -9.08 8.78 3.06
CA SER A 513 -8.89 9.74 4.15
C SER A 513 -10.13 9.87 5.05
N ASP A 514 -11.34 9.81 4.48
CA ASP A 514 -12.59 9.79 5.24
C ASP A 514 -12.71 8.56 6.15
N SER A 515 -12.17 7.42 5.72
CA SER A 515 -12.20 6.18 6.51
C SER A 515 -11.41 6.29 7.81
N TRP A 516 -10.39 7.15 7.88
CA TRP A 516 -9.64 7.39 9.11
C TRP A 516 -10.49 8.09 10.17
N MET A 517 -11.32 9.06 9.75
CA MET A 517 -12.27 9.71 10.66
C MET A 517 -13.37 8.73 11.10
N ASN A 518 -13.90 7.92 10.18
CA ASN A 518 -14.87 6.89 10.52
C ASN A 518 -14.33 5.91 11.57
N ALA A 519 -13.05 5.54 11.49
CA ALA A 519 -12.39 4.69 12.47
C ALA A 519 -12.18 5.37 13.84
N ILE A 520 -12.04 6.70 13.88
CA ILE A 520 -12.02 7.48 15.14
C ILE A 520 -13.43 7.57 15.74
N GLU A 521 -14.42 7.91 14.92
CA GLU A 521 -15.81 8.06 15.35
C GLU A 521 -16.43 6.74 15.83
N SER A 522 -15.99 5.61 15.27
CA SER A 522 -16.36 4.28 15.72
C SER A 522 -15.74 3.87 17.05
N GLY A 523 -14.73 4.61 17.53
CA GLY A 523 -13.98 4.29 18.75
C GLY A 523 -12.92 3.19 18.57
N ILE A 524 -12.72 2.69 17.35
CA ILE A 524 -11.64 1.72 17.06
C ILE A 524 -10.27 2.40 17.20
N TYR A 525 -10.16 3.61 16.65
CA TYR A 525 -8.98 4.45 16.75
C TYR A 525 -9.18 5.52 17.83
N LYS A 526 -8.17 5.74 18.65
CA LYS A 526 -8.16 6.81 19.66
C LYS A 526 -7.31 7.97 19.16
N LEU A 527 -7.96 9.09 18.85
CA LEU A 527 -7.25 10.33 18.53
C LEU A 527 -6.49 10.82 19.76
N MET A 528 -5.17 10.68 19.72
CA MET A 528 -4.25 11.08 20.78
C MET A 528 -4.00 12.57 20.69
N ARG A 529 -4.03 13.23 21.84
CA ARG A 529 -3.71 14.65 21.98
C ARG A 529 -2.57 14.77 22.95
N SER A 530 -1.66 15.70 22.67
CA SER A 530 -0.70 16.08 23.68
C SER A 530 -1.49 16.66 24.85
N GLU A 531 -1.11 16.36 26.08
CA GLU A 531 -1.48 17.22 27.20
C GLU A 531 -1.10 18.66 26.80
N GLY A 532 -1.90 19.64 27.20
CA GLY A 532 -1.80 21.01 26.68
C GLY A 532 -0.42 21.64 26.90
N VAL A 533 -0.29 22.93 26.62
CA VAL A 533 0.91 23.71 27.01
C VAL A 533 0.92 23.88 28.53
N GLU A 534 0.82 22.81 29.30
CA GLU A 534 1.18 22.82 30.70
C GLU A 534 2.68 23.07 30.74
N GLN A 535 3.04 24.25 31.23
CA GLN A 535 4.42 24.59 31.55
C GLN A 535 4.88 23.61 32.64
N LYS A 536 5.41 22.47 32.22
CA LYS A 536 5.90 21.46 33.15
C LYS A 536 7.09 22.09 33.90
N PRO A 537 7.01 22.27 35.23
CA PRO A 537 8.15 22.77 35.98
C PRO A 537 9.32 21.79 35.83
N TYR A 538 10.55 22.29 35.86
CA TYR A 538 11.73 21.42 35.80
C TYR A 538 11.81 20.59 37.09
N ASP A 539 11.87 19.27 36.92
CA ASP A 539 12.06 18.35 38.03
C ASP A 539 13.46 18.54 38.65
N LEU A 540 13.60 18.19 39.94
CA LEU A 540 14.88 18.28 40.66
C LEU A 540 16.00 17.49 39.93
N GLU A 541 15.63 16.41 39.25
CA GLU A 541 16.53 15.59 38.44
C GLU A 541 17.32 16.42 37.42
N PHE A 542 16.68 17.44 36.82
CA PHE A 542 17.35 18.34 35.88
C PHE A 542 18.62 18.96 36.49
N PHE A 543 18.58 19.34 37.76
CA PHE A 543 19.67 20.03 38.45
C PHE A 543 20.74 19.11 39.04
N TYR A 544 20.58 17.78 39.00
CA TYR A 544 21.52 16.83 39.62
C TYR A 544 22.96 17.02 39.13
N TYR A 545 23.16 17.20 37.83
CA TYR A 545 24.50 17.39 37.27
C TYR A 545 25.15 18.70 37.75
N ALA A 546 24.35 19.77 37.86
CA ALA A 546 24.82 21.06 38.38
C ALA A 546 25.19 20.98 39.86
N PHE A 547 24.36 20.34 40.69
CA PHE A 547 24.66 20.13 42.11
C PHE A 547 25.87 19.22 42.33
N ALA A 548 26.04 18.17 41.51
CA ALA A 548 27.20 17.30 41.58
C ALA A 548 28.50 18.06 41.25
N LEU A 549 28.50 18.86 40.18
CA LEU A 549 29.66 19.70 39.82
C LEU A 549 29.98 20.73 40.91
N TRP A 550 28.96 21.36 41.49
CA TRP A 550 29.13 22.31 42.59
C TRP A 550 29.72 21.64 43.84
N ALA A 551 29.21 20.47 44.23
CA ALA A 551 29.72 19.71 45.36
C ALA A 551 31.18 19.29 45.13
N ILE A 552 31.53 18.79 43.94
CA ILE A 552 32.92 18.48 43.58
C ILE A 552 33.80 19.72 43.69
N GLY A 553 33.36 20.86 43.16
CA GLY A 553 34.08 22.14 43.26
C GLY A 553 34.36 22.55 44.71
N LEU A 554 33.36 22.45 45.60
CA LEU A 554 33.52 22.74 47.02
C LEU A 554 34.49 21.78 47.71
N THR A 555 34.42 20.47 47.40
CA THR A 555 35.34 19.49 47.98
C THR A 555 36.79 19.76 47.55
N LEU A 556 37.02 20.09 46.28
CA LEU A 556 38.36 20.44 45.77
C LEU A 556 38.89 21.72 46.41
N ALA A 557 38.06 22.75 46.55
CA ALA A 557 38.44 23.99 47.22
C ALA A 557 38.75 23.75 48.71
N GLY A 558 37.95 22.92 49.40
CA GLY A 558 38.20 22.53 50.79
C GLY A 558 39.50 21.76 50.95
N LEU A 559 39.78 20.80 50.06
CA LEU A 559 41.05 20.07 50.05
C LEU A 559 42.24 21.01 49.82
N ALA A 560 42.15 21.92 48.84
CA ALA A 560 43.20 22.90 48.57
C ALA A 560 43.48 23.80 49.80
N PHE A 561 42.43 24.28 50.47
CA PHE A 561 42.57 25.06 51.70
C PHE A 561 43.27 24.28 52.83
N ILE A 562 42.90 23.01 53.01
CA ILE A 562 43.54 22.13 53.99
C ILE A 562 45.02 21.92 53.64
N PHE A 563 45.35 21.69 52.36
CA PHE A 563 46.74 21.57 51.91
C PHE A 563 47.53 22.86 52.15
N GLU A 564 46.96 24.03 51.87
CA GLU A 564 47.59 25.32 52.15
C GLU A 564 47.86 25.51 53.65
N MET A 565 46.97 25.03 54.51
CA MET A 565 47.16 25.06 55.97
C MET A 565 48.27 24.14 56.47
N PHE A 566 48.60 23.07 55.75
CA PHE A 566 49.70 22.16 56.10
C PHE A 566 51.04 22.57 55.51
N ILE A 567 51.05 23.41 54.47
CA ILE A 567 52.28 23.89 53.78
C ILE A 567 52.76 25.24 54.36
N LYS A 568 51.87 26.01 54.97
CA LYS A 568 52.21 27.14 55.86
C LYS A 568 52.56 26.65 57.25
#